data_AF-A0A6I1E774-F1
#
_entry.id   AF-A0A6I1E774-F1
#
_cell.length_a   1.000
_cell.length_b   1.000
_cell.length_c   1.000
_cell.angle_alpha   90.00
_cell.angle_beta   90.00
_cell.angle_gamma   90.00
#
_symmetry.space_group_name_H-M   'P 1'
#
loop_
_entity.id
_entity.type
_entity.pdbx_description
1 polymer ?
#
loop_
_entity_poly.entity_id
_entity_poly.type
_entity_poly.pdbx_seq_one_letter_code
_entity_poly.pdbx_strand_id
1 'polypeptide(L)'
;MDFYISRIATLTFSETTTIIPINGIKTNRIRVDVADKMTSNERWLSEILVIGELPCFAGETREVILRISSDEFRSRVEKKYTKLLVFHGPDFLGEITFTNKEVSKEMLNIFA
;
A
#
# COMPACT_ATOMS: atom_id res chain seq x y z
N MET A 1 -13.40 5.89 13.30
CA MET A 1 -13.72 5.14 12.08
C MET A 1 -12.38 4.79 11.46
N ASP A 2 -12.09 3.52 11.26
CA ASP A 2 -10.73 3.14 10.86
C ASP A 2 -10.48 3.58 9.42
N PHE A 3 -9.36 4.26 9.20
CA PHE A 3 -8.95 4.85 7.91
C PHE A 3 -8.49 3.80 6.88
N TYR A 4 -8.91 2.54 7.01
CA TYR A 4 -8.54 1.45 6.13
C TYR A 4 -9.45 1.38 4.90
N ILE A 5 -8.88 0.92 3.80
CA ILE A 5 -9.65 0.43 2.66
C ILE A 5 -10.19 -0.95 3.01
N SER A 6 -11.47 -1.17 2.72
CA SER A 6 -12.19 -2.42 3.01
C SER A 6 -11.66 -3.67 2.29
N ARG A 7 -10.78 -3.51 1.29
CA ARG A 7 -10.23 -4.61 0.49
C ARG A 7 -8.73 -4.80 0.65
N ILE A 8 -8.32 -6.05 0.60
CA ILE A 8 -6.90 -6.43 0.46
C ILE A 8 -6.44 -6.04 -0.94
N ALA A 9 -5.22 -5.53 -1.03
CA ALA A 9 -4.53 -5.26 -2.27
C ALA A 9 -3.28 -6.12 -2.42
N THR A 10 -2.72 -6.15 -3.62
CA THR A 10 -1.35 -6.55 -3.85
C THR A 10 -0.49 -5.33 -4.12
N LEU A 11 0.67 -5.23 -3.46
CA LEU A 11 1.73 -4.30 -3.77
C LEU A 11 2.82 -5.04 -4.54
N THR A 12 3.08 -4.64 -5.78
CA THR A 12 4.24 -5.08 -6.54
C THR A 12 5.35 -4.04 -6.40
N PHE A 13 6.40 -4.40 -5.66
CA PHE A 13 7.59 -3.56 -5.49
C PHE A 13 8.35 -3.47 -6.81
N SER A 14 8.78 -2.26 -7.19
CA SER A 14 9.54 -2.06 -8.41
C SER A 14 10.92 -2.75 -8.31
N GLU A 15 11.36 -3.43 -9.36
CA GLU A 15 12.69 -4.05 -9.44
C GLU A 15 13.82 -3.01 -9.47
N THR A 16 13.53 -1.82 -9.99
CA THR A 16 14.53 -0.75 -10.19
C THR A 16 14.57 0.25 -9.04
N THR A 17 13.80 0.03 -7.98
CA THR A 17 13.77 0.93 -6.84
C THR A 17 15.05 0.81 -6.03
N THR A 18 15.68 1.94 -5.69
CA THR A 18 16.93 1.98 -4.91
C THR A 18 16.68 2.17 -3.41
N ILE A 19 15.43 2.46 -3.02
CA ILE A 19 15.04 2.71 -1.63
C ILE A 19 14.79 1.42 -0.83
N ILE A 20 14.59 0.28 -1.50
CA ILE A 20 14.51 -1.02 -0.82
C ILE A 20 15.95 -1.48 -0.53
N PRO A 21 16.34 -1.66 0.74
CA PRO A 21 17.66 -2.14 1.08
C PRO A 21 17.93 -3.54 0.49
N ILE A 22 19.20 -3.87 0.24
CA ILE A 22 19.58 -5.21 -0.27
C ILE A 22 19.16 -6.35 0.66
N ASN A 23 19.03 -6.08 1.96
CA ASN A 23 18.54 -7.03 2.96
C ASN A 23 17.02 -6.96 3.18
N GLY A 24 16.31 -6.23 2.31
CA GLY A 24 14.87 -6.08 2.27
C GLY A 24 14.28 -5.19 3.37
N ILE A 25 12.99 -4.86 3.22
CA ILE A 25 12.20 -4.15 4.21
C ILE A 25 11.79 -5.13 5.32
N LYS A 26 12.25 -4.88 6.54
CA LYS A 26 12.03 -5.74 7.72
C LYS A 26 10.86 -5.30 8.62
N THR A 27 10.01 -4.42 8.12
CA THR A 27 8.80 -3.95 8.81
C THR A 27 7.58 -4.35 8.01
N ASN A 28 6.53 -4.75 8.72
CA ASN A 28 5.23 -5.00 8.13
C ASN A 28 4.40 -3.71 7.97
N ARG A 29 4.88 -2.57 8.50
CA ARG A 29 4.21 -1.27 8.41
C ARG A 29 5.12 -0.29 7.69
N ILE A 30 4.66 0.24 6.56
CA ILE A 30 5.43 1.16 5.71
C ILE A 30 4.62 2.44 5.52
N ARG A 31 5.16 3.57 5.97
CA ARG A 31 4.56 4.90 5.71
C ARG A 31 4.97 5.37 4.32
N VAL A 32 3.99 5.78 3.53
CA VAL A 32 4.16 6.09 2.10
C VAL A 32 3.24 7.24 1.69
N ASP A 33 3.47 7.74 0.50
CA ASP A 33 2.52 8.52 -0.24
C ASP A 33 1.91 7.67 -1.37
N VAL A 34 0.62 7.82 -1.60
CA VAL A 34 -0.09 7.13 -2.69
C VAL A 34 -0.76 8.11 -3.62
N ALA A 35 -0.70 7.83 -4.92
CA ALA A 35 -1.41 8.57 -5.94
C ALA A 35 -2.30 7.63 -6.75
N ASP A 36 -3.44 8.14 -7.19
CA ASP A 36 -4.26 7.46 -8.19
C ASP A 36 -3.54 7.54 -9.54
N LYS A 37 -3.31 6.39 -10.19
CA LYS A 37 -2.60 6.31 -11.47
C LYS A 37 -3.28 7.11 -12.59
N MET A 38 -4.59 7.35 -12.50
CA MET A 38 -5.37 8.10 -13.50
C MET A 38 -5.23 9.62 -13.36
N THR A 39 -4.94 10.13 -12.16
CA THR A 39 -4.89 11.57 -11.89
C THR A 39 -3.51 12.08 -11.47
N SER A 40 -2.64 11.20 -10.95
CA SER A 40 -1.18 11.25 -10.63
C SER A 40 -0.56 12.50 -10.02
N ASN A 41 -1.24 13.64 -10.02
CA ASN A 41 -0.74 14.95 -9.64
C ASN A 41 -0.89 15.21 -8.15
N GLU A 42 -1.69 14.40 -7.45
CA GLU A 42 -1.90 14.49 -6.01
C GLU A 42 -1.46 13.21 -5.31
N ARG A 43 -0.60 13.39 -4.31
CA ARG A 43 -0.08 12.32 -3.45
C ARG A 43 -0.66 12.48 -2.05
N TRP A 44 -1.10 11.37 -1.47
CA TRP A 44 -1.78 11.35 -0.19
C TRP A 44 -1.07 10.45 0.80
N LEU A 45 -0.79 10.99 1.99
CA LEU A 45 -0.14 10.27 3.06
C LEU A 45 -0.95 9.05 3.48
N SER A 46 -0.31 7.89 3.46
CA SER A 46 -0.90 6.60 3.72
C SER A 46 0.07 5.66 4.44
N GLU A 47 -0.47 4.52 4.85
CA GLU A 47 0.29 3.45 5.47
C GLU A 47 -0.09 2.13 4.81
N ILE A 48 0.93 1.34 4.48
CA ILE A 48 0.79 0.00 3.91
C ILE A 48 1.15 -1.00 5.00
N LEU A 49 0.22 -1.90 5.28
CA LEU A 49 0.42 -3.04 6.17
C LEU A 49 0.66 -4.28 5.32
N VAL A 50 1.87 -4.81 5.32
CA VAL A 50 2.25 -6.01 4.58
C VAL A 50 1.81 -7.25 5.33
N ILE A 51 1.08 -8.13 4.64
CA ILE A 51 0.60 -9.40 5.16
C ILE A 51 1.65 -10.48 4.86
N GLY A 52 1.94 -11.32 5.85
CA GLY A 52 2.81 -12.50 5.71
C GLY A 52 4.25 -12.26 6.15
N GLU A 53 5.16 -13.02 5.56
CA GLU A 53 6.57 -13.09 5.99
C GLU A 53 7.42 -11.90 5.53
N LEU A 54 8.38 -11.52 6.37
CA LEU A 54 9.38 -10.50 6.12
C LEU A 54 10.77 -11.13 5.97
N PRO A 55 11.73 -10.48 5.29
CA PRO A 55 11.64 -9.14 4.68
C PRO A 55 10.99 -9.13 3.29
N CYS A 56 10.59 -7.94 2.83
CA CYS A 56 10.14 -7.71 1.46
C CYS A 56 11.29 -7.21 0.58
N PHE A 57 11.42 -7.76 -0.62
CA PHE A 57 12.48 -7.40 -1.56
C PHE A 57 11.95 -6.66 -2.80
N ALA A 58 12.83 -5.99 -3.52
CA ALA A 58 12.52 -5.39 -4.81
C ALA A 58 12.05 -6.46 -5.81
N GLY A 59 11.07 -6.12 -6.65
CA GLY A 59 10.45 -7.05 -7.59
C GLY A 59 9.39 -7.99 -6.99
N GLU A 60 9.29 -8.09 -5.66
CA GLU A 60 8.30 -8.96 -5.04
C GLU A 60 6.88 -8.39 -5.15
N THR A 61 5.90 -9.30 -5.15
CA THR A 61 4.49 -8.95 -4.96
C THR A 61 4.01 -9.47 -3.61
N ARG A 62 3.42 -8.59 -2.79
CA ARG A 62 2.92 -8.91 -1.44
C ARG A 62 1.46 -8.52 -1.29
N GLU A 63 0.71 -9.30 -0.52
CA GLU A 63 -0.63 -8.88 -0.09
C GLU A 63 -0.50 -7.80 0.99
N VAL A 64 -1.33 -6.76 0.91
CA VAL A 64 -1.27 -5.61 1.79
C VAL A 64 -2.65 -5.10 2.16
N ILE A 65 -2.75 -4.46 3.32
CA ILE A 65 -3.88 -3.62 3.73
C ILE A 65 -3.45 -2.16 3.60
N LEU A 66 -4.27 -1.34 2.96
CA LEU A 66 -3.99 0.08 2.78
C LEU A 66 -4.78 0.91 3.79
N ARG A 67 -4.10 1.80 4.49
CA ARG A 67 -4.68 2.86 5.32
C ARG A 67 -4.45 4.21 4.65
N ILE A 68 -5.53 4.95 4.40
CA ILE A 68 -5.48 6.27 3.75
C ILE A 68 -5.95 7.32 4.75
N SER A 69 -5.08 8.29 5.07
CA SER A 69 -5.37 9.30 6.11
C SER A 69 -6.46 10.31 5.69
N SER A 70 -6.71 10.47 4.39
CA SER A 70 -7.72 11.38 3.84
C SER A 70 -9.03 10.65 3.54
N ASP A 71 -10.13 11.08 4.17
CA ASP A 71 -11.46 10.49 3.95
C ASP A 71 -11.97 10.67 2.52
N GLU A 72 -11.70 11.83 1.90
CA GLU A 72 -12.07 12.10 0.51
C GLU A 72 -11.34 11.13 -0.42
N PHE A 73 -10.02 10.99 -0.23
CA PHE A 73 -9.24 10.12 -1.08
C PHE A 73 -9.59 8.65 -0.86
N ARG A 74 -9.79 8.23 0.40
CA ARG A 74 -10.28 6.89 0.76
C ARG A 74 -11.59 6.57 0.05
N SER A 75 -12.57 7.48 0.13
CA SER A 75 -13.87 7.32 -0.53
C SER A 75 -13.75 7.21 -2.05
N ARG A 76 -12.81 7.94 -2.66
CA ARG A 76 -12.51 7.85 -4.10
C ARG A 76 -11.95 6.49 -4.48
N VAL A 77 -10.97 6.00 -3.72
CA VAL A 77 -10.32 4.71 -3.94
C VAL A 77 -11.31 3.56 -3.77
N GLU A 78 -12.14 3.57 -2.73
CA GLU A 78 -13.13 2.50 -2.49
C GLU A 78 -14.20 2.40 -3.59
N LYS A 79 -14.59 3.52 -4.21
CA LYS A 79 -15.60 3.52 -5.27
C LYS A 79 -15.09 2.97 -6.59
N LYS A 80 -13.81 3.22 -6.90
CA LYS A 80 -13.24 2.95 -8.24
C LYS A 80 -12.26 1.79 -8.27
N TYR A 81 -11.75 1.35 -7.12
CA TYR A 81 -10.68 0.35 -6.98
C TYR A 81 -9.55 0.56 -8.00
N THR A 82 -9.11 1.81 -8.12
CA THR A 82 -8.12 2.19 -9.12
C THR A 82 -6.75 1.65 -8.76
N LYS A 83 -5.91 1.40 -9.77
CA LYS A 83 -4.48 1.13 -9.56
C LYS A 83 -3.84 2.34 -8.89
N LEU A 84 -3.12 2.13 -7.80
CA LEU A 84 -2.43 3.20 -7.09
C LEU A 84 -0.93 3.09 -7.32
N LEU A 85 -0.26 4.23 -7.38
CA LEU A 85 1.18 4.35 -7.38
C LEU A 85 1.65 4.65 -5.95
N VAL A 86 2.67 3.95 -5.49
CA VAL A 86 3.21 4.07 -4.13
C VAL A 86 4.58 4.75 -4.19
N PHE A 87 4.78 5.72 -3.32
CA PHE A 87 6.01 6.50 -3.21
C PHE A 87 6.50 6.55 -1.77
N HIS A 88 7.81 6.66 -1.60
CA HIS A 88 8.41 7.02 -0.33
C HIS A 88 9.20 8.32 -0.53
N GLY A 89 8.58 9.45 -0.21
CA GLY A 89 9.12 10.76 -0.59
C GLY A 89 9.10 10.93 -2.12
N PRO A 90 10.23 11.31 -2.76
CA PRO A 90 10.27 11.46 -4.22
C PRO A 90 10.27 10.11 -4.95
N ASP A 91 10.71 9.05 -4.28
CA ASP A 91 11.05 7.77 -4.90
C ASP A 91 9.83 6.88 -5.12
N PHE A 92 9.77 6.24 -6.28
CA PHE A 92 8.74 5.28 -6.61
C PHE A 92 9.05 3.91 -5.99
N LEU A 93 8.10 3.39 -5.21
CA LEU A 93 8.23 2.11 -4.52
C LEU A 93 7.57 0.97 -5.29
N GLY A 94 6.40 1.21 -5.90
CA GLY A 94 5.64 0.15 -6.57
C GLY A 94 4.20 0.50 -6.91
N GLU A 95 3.46 -0.49 -7.38
CA GLU A 95 2.04 -0.34 -7.73
C GLU A 95 1.14 -1.18 -6.83
N ILE A 96 0.01 -0.61 -6.42
CA ILE A 96 -1.06 -1.29 -5.69
C ILE A 96 -2.21 -1.63 -6.63
N THR A 97 -2.67 -2.88 -6.57
CA THR A 97 -3.89 -3.35 -7.23
C THR A 97 -4.83 -4.02 -6.23
N PHE A 98 -6.08 -3.56 -6.16
CA PHE A 98 -7.06 -4.15 -5.24
C PHE A 98 -7.54 -5.52 -5.71
N THR A 99 -7.71 -6.43 -4.75
CA THR A 99 -8.26 -7.77 -4.98
C THR A 99 -9.77 -7.78 -4.68
N ASN A 100 -10.39 -8.96 -4.76
CA ASN A 100 -11.77 -9.17 -4.32
C ASN A 100 -11.88 -9.62 -2.85
N LYS A 101 -10.76 -9.77 -2.13
CA LYS A 101 -10.77 -10.18 -0.72
C LYS A 101 -11.04 -8.96 0.18
N GLU A 102 -11.84 -9.16 1.21
CA GLU A 102 -12.12 -8.15 2.23
C GLU A 102 -11.11 -8.21 3.38
N VAL A 103 -10.85 -7.04 3.97
CA VAL A 103 -10.06 -6.93 5.20
C VAL A 103 -10.91 -7.39 6.38
N SER A 104 -10.42 -8.38 7.13
CA SER A 104 -11.09 -8.82 8.36
C SER A 104 -10.54 -8.08 9.59
N LYS A 105 -11.33 -8.06 10.67
CA LYS A 105 -10.88 -7.50 11.95
C LYS A 105 -9.71 -8.29 12.54
N GLU A 106 -9.69 -9.62 12.38
CA GLU A 106 -8.58 -10.44 12.87
C GLU A 106 -7.25 -10.06 12.19
N MET A 107 -7.28 -9.72 10.90
CA MET A 107 -6.09 -9.29 10.18
C MET A 107 -5.53 -7.97 10.75
N LEU A 108 -6.39 -7.01 11.08
CA LEU A 108 -5.96 -5.73 11.64
C LEU A 108 -5.34 -5.88 13.03
N ASN A 109 -5.79 -6.85 13.83
CA ASN A 109 -5.23 -7.14 15.15
C ASN A 109 -3.76 -7.60 15.10
N ILE A 110 -3.29 -8.13 13.96
CA ILE A 110 -1.88 -8.51 13.77
C ILE A 110 -0.96 -7.27 13.79
N PHE A 111 -1.51 -6.10 13.49
CA PHE A 111 -0.77 -4.85 13.36
C PHE A 111 -1.05 -3.85 14.50
N ALA A 112 -1.87 -4.23 15.48
CA ALA A 112 -2.26 -3.39 16.62
C ALA A 112 -1.13 -3.24 17.65
#